data_AF-A0A6J1W0D3-F1
#
_entry.id   AF-A0A6J1W0D3-F1
#
_cell.length_a   1.000
_cell.length_b   1.000
_cell.length_c   1.000
_cell.angle_alpha   90.00
_cell.angle_beta   90.00
_cell.angle_gamma   90.00
#
_symmetry.space_group_name_H-M   'P 1'
#
loop_
_entity.id
_entity.type
_entity.pdbx_description
1 polymer ?
#
loop_
_entity_poly.entity_id
_entity_poly.type
_entity_poly.pdbx_seq_one_letter_code
_entity_poly.pdbx_strand_id
1 'polypeptide(L)'
;RCSYSSCLQCLNPARLLHSSQSPSTNFVAVADGQLHSLGEALQNPGLNSVTVIITIFVLDPAVKAEVTSMKDQLQNYSSKVIGKTIVYLNGTTHACRFHECNLGNLICDAVVYNNLRHPDDIEWNHVSMCIVNGGGIRSPIDEQANNGIITLEELTAVLPFGGTFDLLQINGSTLRQAFEHSVHRHGQGTGELLQVSGIKVVYDLSQKPGKRVVSLNVLCTECRVPTYVPLEMEKTYKVLLPSFLAAGGDGYYMLKGDSSNHNSGKY
;
A
#
# COMPACT_ATOMS: atom_id res chain seq x y z
N ARG A 1 -48.30 30.24 -9.58
CA ARG A 1 -47.60 30.97 -10.66
C ARG A 1 -46.54 31.85 -10.01
N CYS A 2 -45.32 31.83 -10.53
CA CYS A 2 -44.04 32.26 -9.92
C CYS A 2 -43.99 33.64 -9.21
N SER A 3 -43.08 33.77 -8.24
CA SER A 3 -42.08 34.85 -8.23
C SER A 3 -40.85 34.49 -7.38
N TYR A 4 -39.69 34.58 -8.02
CA TYR A 4 -38.34 34.65 -7.46
C TYR A 4 -38.14 35.96 -6.67
N SER A 5 -37.01 36.02 -5.96
CA SER A 5 -36.33 37.19 -5.38
C SER A 5 -36.63 37.49 -3.90
N SER A 6 -35.55 37.80 -3.17
CA SER A 6 -35.51 38.38 -1.81
C SER A 6 -35.37 37.39 -0.64
N CYS A 7 -34.22 36.72 -0.54
CA CYS A 7 -33.65 36.42 0.78
C CYS A 7 -32.13 36.18 0.71
N LEU A 8 -31.43 37.04 -0.05
CA LEU A 8 -29.99 37.24 0.11
C LEU A 8 -29.83 38.55 0.86
N GLN A 9 -29.84 38.51 2.19
CA GLN A 9 -29.15 39.51 3.03
C GLN A 9 -29.36 39.16 4.51
N CYS A 10 -28.28 39.34 5.26
CA CYS A 10 -28.17 39.25 6.71
C CYS A 10 -28.00 37.84 7.28
N LEU A 11 -26.76 37.35 7.31
CA LEU A 11 -26.14 36.75 8.50
C LEU A 11 -24.62 36.99 8.42
N ASN A 12 -24.13 37.94 9.21
CA ASN A 12 -22.71 38.34 9.38
C ASN A 12 -22.02 37.41 10.41
N PRO A 13 -20.68 37.42 10.61
CA PRO A 13 -19.85 36.23 10.56
C PRO A 13 -19.12 36.02 11.89
N ALA A 14 -19.61 35.16 12.77
CA ALA A 14 -18.85 34.77 13.96
C ALA A 14 -19.41 33.45 14.51
N ARG A 15 -18.98 32.32 13.94
CA ARG A 15 -19.19 31.01 14.59
C ARG A 15 -17.94 30.15 14.47
N LEU A 16 -17.40 29.80 15.63
CA LEU A 16 -16.24 28.95 15.83
C LEU A 16 -16.44 27.60 15.13
N LEU A 17 -15.59 27.32 14.14
CA LEU A 17 -15.47 26.02 13.50
C LEU A 17 -14.55 25.14 14.36
N HIS A 18 -15.09 24.11 14.99
CA HIS A 18 -14.26 22.99 15.46
C HIS A 18 -14.28 21.91 14.37
N SER A 19 -13.15 21.76 13.66
CA SER A 19 -12.93 20.66 12.72
C SER A 19 -12.21 19.52 13.43
N SER A 20 -12.79 18.32 13.44
CA SER A 20 -12.02 17.09 13.63
C SER A 20 -11.77 16.48 12.25
N GLN A 21 -10.49 16.36 11.87
CA GLN A 21 -10.09 15.73 10.62
C GLN A 21 -9.75 14.26 10.89
N SER A 22 -10.37 13.35 10.13
CA SER A 22 -9.92 11.97 9.95
C SER A 22 -9.28 11.86 8.56
N PRO A 23 -8.18 11.10 8.36
CA PRO A 23 -7.38 11.12 7.13
C PRO A 23 -8.08 10.56 5.89
N SER A 24 -9.31 10.06 6.01
CA SER A 24 -9.98 9.32 4.95
C SER A 24 -11.49 9.54 4.92
N THR A 25 -12.00 10.74 4.61
CA THR A 25 -13.39 10.87 4.09
C THR A 25 -13.73 12.20 3.40
N ASN A 26 -14.48 12.10 2.30
CA ASN A 26 -15.10 13.16 1.47
C ASN A 26 -16.29 13.88 2.14
N PHE A 27 -16.27 14.13 3.45
CA PHE A 27 -17.39 14.81 4.12
C PHE A 27 -16.91 15.88 5.09
N VAL A 28 -17.49 17.07 4.97
CA VAL A 28 -17.42 18.12 5.98
C VAL A 28 -18.78 18.14 6.69
N ALA A 29 -18.81 17.75 7.96
CA ALA A 29 -20.00 17.89 8.78
C ALA A 29 -20.11 19.34 9.26
N VAL A 30 -21.15 20.05 8.85
CA VAL A 30 -21.49 21.38 9.36
C VAL A 30 -22.77 21.24 10.18
N ALA A 31 -22.67 21.41 11.50
CA ALA A 31 -23.83 21.52 12.37
C ALA A 31 -24.15 23.00 12.60
N ASP A 32 -25.24 23.49 12.01
CA ASP A 32 -25.80 24.77 12.40
C ASP A 32 -26.83 24.56 13.51
N GLY A 33 -26.82 25.44 14.51
CA GLY A 33 -27.48 25.20 15.79
C GLY A 33 -29.01 25.05 15.69
N GLN A 34 -29.52 23.86 15.96
CA GLN A 34 -30.28 23.53 17.16
C GLN A 34 -30.11 22.03 17.45
N LEU A 35 -29.28 21.72 18.45
CA LEU A 35 -28.91 20.36 18.85
C LEU A 35 -30.05 19.57 19.56
N HIS A 36 -31.30 20.01 19.42
CA HIS A 36 -32.42 19.46 20.19
C HIS A 36 -33.27 18.44 19.43
N SER A 37 -33.16 18.35 18.09
CA SER A 37 -34.06 17.51 17.28
C SER A 37 -33.41 16.28 16.63
N LEU A 38 -32.08 16.13 16.69
CA LEU A 38 -31.39 14.92 16.19
C LEU A 38 -31.52 13.71 17.14
N GLY A 39 -31.79 13.95 18.42
CA GLY A 39 -32.09 12.88 19.39
C GLY A 39 -33.49 12.28 19.22
N GLU A 40 -34.47 13.09 18.77
CA GLU A 40 -35.88 12.67 18.66
C GLU A 40 -36.19 11.93 17.35
N ALA A 41 -35.42 12.15 16.28
CA ALA A 41 -35.67 11.52 14.98
C ALA A 41 -35.26 10.03 14.91
N LEU A 42 -34.43 9.54 15.85
CA LEU A 42 -34.03 8.13 15.91
C LEU A 42 -35.02 7.23 16.71
N GLN A 43 -36.07 7.80 17.30
CA GLN A 43 -37.03 7.06 18.14
C GLN A 43 -38.42 6.90 17.49
N ASN A 44 -38.67 7.43 16.29
CA ASN A 44 -39.97 7.33 15.62
C ASN A 44 -39.87 6.63 14.24
N PRO A 45 -40.37 5.40 14.08
CA PRO A 45 -40.26 4.62 12.84
C PRO A 45 -41.26 5.05 11.74
N GLY A 46 -41.76 6.29 11.75
CA GLY A 46 -42.84 6.76 10.88
C GLY A 46 -42.49 7.85 9.86
N LEU A 47 -41.26 8.35 9.80
CA LEU A 47 -40.86 9.41 8.88
C LEU A 47 -40.30 8.83 7.57
N ASN A 48 -41.16 8.70 6.57
CA ASN A 48 -40.74 8.42 5.20
C ASN A 48 -40.11 9.69 4.60
N SER A 49 -38.83 9.56 4.24
CA SER A 49 -37.94 10.55 3.60
C SER A 49 -37.18 11.48 4.56
N VAL A 50 -35.89 11.19 4.72
CA VAL A 50 -34.86 12.13 5.18
C VAL A 50 -34.31 12.83 3.95
N THR A 51 -34.56 14.13 3.80
CA THR A 51 -33.95 14.94 2.75
C THR A 51 -32.48 15.18 3.10
N VAL A 52 -31.57 14.49 2.40
CA VAL A 52 -30.14 14.79 2.45
C VAL A 52 -29.89 16.01 1.57
N ILE A 53 -29.65 17.17 2.18
CA ILE A 53 -29.19 18.35 1.46
C ILE A 53 -27.72 18.12 1.11
N ILE A 54 -27.45 17.72 -0.14
CA ILE A 54 -26.09 17.67 -0.68
C ILE A 54 -25.71 19.10 -1.06
N THR A 55 -25.02 19.80 -0.15
CA THR A 55 -24.40 21.09 -0.47
C THR A 55 -23.26 20.85 -1.45
N ILE A 56 -23.38 21.35 -2.68
CA ILE A 56 -22.28 21.34 -3.65
C ILE A 56 -21.28 22.41 -3.19
N PHE A 57 -20.16 21.98 -2.62
CA PHE A 57 -19.06 22.88 -2.27
C PHE A 57 -18.36 23.33 -3.56
N VAL A 58 -18.44 24.62 -3.88
CA VAL A 58 -17.59 25.22 -4.91
C VAL A 58 -16.23 25.46 -4.28
N LEU A 59 -15.17 24.88 -4.86
CA LEU A 59 -13.81 25.10 -4.39
C LEU A 59 -13.48 26.60 -4.46
N ASP A 60 -13.04 27.17 -3.34
CA ASP A 60 -12.68 28.58 -3.24
C ASP A 60 -11.65 28.96 -4.34
N PRO A 61 -11.86 30.04 -5.11
CA PRO A 61 -10.97 30.41 -6.21
C PRO A 61 -9.51 30.66 -5.79
N ALA A 62 -9.26 31.19 -4.59
CA ALA A 62 -7.91 31.41 -4.09
C ALA A 62 -7.24 30.07 -3.73
N VAL A 63 -7.96 29.17 -3.05
CA VAL A 63 -7.49 27.80 -2.78
C VAL A 63 -7.25 27.04 -4.09
N LYS A 64 -8.13 27.19 -5.07
CA LYS A 64 -7.98 26.56 -6.39
C LYS A 64 -6.75 27.09 -7.14
N ALA A 65 -6.50 28.40 -7.09
CA ALA A 65 -5.33 29.00 -7.71
C ALA A 65 -4.03 28.52 -7.05
N GLU A 66 -3.99 28.43 -5.73
CA GLU A 66 -2.84 27.92 -4.98
C GLU A 66 -2.59 26.44 -5.24
N VAL A 67 -3.63 25.60 -5.22
CA VAL A 67 -3.55 24.18 -5.61
C VAL A 67 -3.04 24.02 -7.06
N THR A 68 -3.43 24.90 -7.97
CA THR A 68 -2.97 24.85 -9.37
C THR A 68 -1.48 25.21 -9.45
N SER A 69 -1.05 26.28 -8.76
CA SER A 69 0.37 26.65 -8.66
C SER A 69 1.24 25.53 -8.07
N MET A 70 0.77 24.86 -7.01
CA MET A 70 1.47 23.71 -6.42
C MET A 70 1.51 22.50 -7.36
N LYS A 71 0.48 22.28 -8.19
CA LYS A 71 0.47 21.22 -9.20
C LYS A 71 1.54 21.44 -10.27
N ASP A 72 1.72 22.68 -10.73
CA ASP A 72 2.74 23.00 -11.72
C ASP A 72 4.16 22.76 -11.17
N GLN A 73 4.39 23.09 -9.89
CA GLN A 73 5.66 22.75 -9.20
C GLN A 73 5.86 21.24 -9.04
N LEU A 74 4.79 20.50 -8.72
CA LEU A 74 4.83 19.05 -8.59
C LEU A 74 5.05 18.34 -9.93
N GLN A 75 4.52 18.85 -11.04
CA GLN A 75 4.77 18.31 -12.38
C GLN A 75 6.26 18.36 -12.75
N ASN A 76 6.96 19.42 -12.36
CA ASN A 76 8.40 19.54 -12.60
C ASN A 76 9.21 18.57 -11.72
N TYR A 77 8.71 18.24 -10.53
CA TYR A 77 9.31 17.23 -9.66
C TYR A 77 9.02 15.81 -10.16
N SER A 78 7.81 15.54 -10.64
CA SER A 78 7.41 14.21 -11.11
C SER A 78 8.10 13.79 -12.40
N SER A 79 8.42 14.76 -13.27
CA SER A 79 9.14 14.55 -14.53
C SER A 79 10.66 14.46 -14.37
N LYS A 80 11.18 14.61 -13.14
CA LYS A 80 12.61 14.50 -12.88
C LYS A 80 13.10 13.08 -13.15
N VAL A 81 14.13 12.98 -13.98
CA VAL A 81 14.82 11.70 -14.24
C VAL A 81 15.49 11.21 -12.97
N ILE A 82 15.10 9.99 -12.55
CA ILE A 82 15.68 9.27 -11.41
C ILE A 82 16.83 8.39 -11.89
N GLY A 83 16.65 7.72 -13.03
CA GLY A 83 17.64 6.80 -13.57
C GLY A 83 17.22 6.28 -14.93
N LYS A 84 17.85 5.17 -15.34
CA LYS A 84 17.52 4.46 -16.57
C LYS A 84 17.48 2.95 -16.36
N THR A 85 16.58 2.27 -17.07
CA THR A 85 16.64 0.83 -17.28
C THR A 85 17.15 0.53 -18.69
N ILE A 86 17.89 -0.58 -18.83
CA ILE A 86 18.33 -1.12 -20.13
C ILE A 86 17.57 -2.40 -20.50
N VAL A 87 16.59 -2.79 -19.69
CA VAL A 87 15.73 -3.96 -19.88
C VAL A 87 14.28 -3.60 -19.62
N TYR A 88 13.36 -4.33 -20.25
CA TYR A 88 11.94 -4.22 -19.94
C TYR A 88 11.69 -4.61 -18.48
N LEU A 89 11.09 -3.70 -17.70
CA LEU A 89 10.69 -3.99 -16.34
C LEU A 89 9.26 -4.51 -16.35
N ASN A 90 9.12 -5.84 -16.33
CA ASN A 90 7.85 -6.51 -16.51
C ASN A 90 7.02 -6.46 -15.22
N GLY A 91 6.20 -5.41 -15.11
CA GLY A 91 5.18 -5.22 -14.07
C GLY A 91 3.78 -5.63 -14.48
N THR A 92 3.63 -6.41 -15.55
CA THR A 92 2.30 -6.79 -16.05
C THR A 92 1.63 -7.79 -15.12
N THR A 93 0.29 -7.81 -15.13
CA THR A 93 -0.49 -8.78 -14.35
C THR A 93 -0.19 -10.22 -14.74
N HIS A 94 0.04 -10.50 -16.02
CA HIS A 94 0.37 -11.82 -16.54
C HIS A 94 1.71 -12.34 -16.04
N ALA A 95 2.65 -11.46 -15.69
CA ALA A 95 3.91 -11.85 -15.09
C ALA A 95 3.81 -11.91 -13.57
N CYS A 96 3.68 -10.76 -12.90
CA CYS A 96 3.86 -10.66 -11.46
C CYS A 96 2.79 -11.40 -10.62
N ARG A 97 1.69 -11.86 -11.23
CA ARG A 97 0.64 -12.65 -10.55
C ARG A 97 0.65 -14.14 -10.87
N PHE A 98 1.51 -14.57 -11.79
CA PHE A 98 1.59 -15.97 -12.22
C PHE A 98 2.99 -16.58 -12.07
N HIS A 99 4.05 -15.78 -12.18
CA HIS A 99 5.42 -16.26 -12.02
C HIS A 99 6.32 -15.13 -11.49
N GLU A 100 7.61 -15.42 -11.36
CA GLU A 100 8.62 -14.43 -11.03
C GLU A 100 8.63 -13.31 -12.08
N CYS A 101 8.66 -12.05 -11.63
CA CYS A 101 8.79 -10.90 -12.49
C CYS A 101 9.95 -10.01 -12.04
N ASN A 102 10.76 -9.56 -13.00
CA ASN A 102 11.98 -8.80 -12.70
C ASN A 102 11.71 -7.44 -12.02
N LEU A 103 10.56 -6.83 -12.26
CA LEU A 103 10.17 -5.60 -11.54
C LEU A 103 9.86 -5.89 -10.06
N GLY A 104 9.31 -7.06 -9.74
CA GLY A 104 9.12 -7.52 -8.37
C GLY A 104 10.45 -7.72 -7.64
N ASN A 105 11.42 -8.34 -8.33
CA ASN A 105 12.79 -8.51 -7.82
C ASN A 105 13.44 -7.14 -7.55
N LEU A 106 13.39 -6.21 -8.53
CA LEU A 106 13.91 -4.86 -8.39
C LEU A 106 13.34 -4.13 -7.16
N ILE A 107 12.02 -4.17 -6.99
CA ILE A 107 11.34 -3.52 -5.86
C ILE A 107 11.84 -4.11 -4.55
N CYS A 108 11.85 -5.43 -4.41
CA CYS A 108 12.26 -6.06 -3.17
C CYS A 108 13.75 -5.89 -2.86
N ASP A 109 14.62 -5.91 -3.87
CA ASP A 109 16.04 -5.61 -3.72
C ASP A 109 16.26 -4.16 -3.26
N ALA A 110 15.54 -3.20 -3.84
CA ALA A 110 15.59 -1.80 -3.43
C ALA A 110 15.11 -1.61 -1.98
N VAL A 111 14.08 -2.34 -1.57
CA VAL A 111 13.54 -2.31 -0.19
C VAL A 111 14.55 -2.90 0.80
N VAL A 112 15.20 -4.03 0.47
CA VAL A 112 16.28 -4.58 1.29
C VAL A 112 17.45 -3.60 1.37
N TYR A 113 17.86 -3.01 0.24
CA TYR A 113 18.93 -2.01 0.18
C TYR A 113 18.65 -0.79 1.07
N ASN A 114 17.43 -0.24 1.03
CA ASN A 114 17.02 0.88 1.87
C ASN A 114 17.02 0.54 3.38
N ASN A 115 16.92 -0.74 3.72
CA ASN A 115 16.93 -1.25 5.08
C ASN A 115 18.28 -1.88 5.47
N LEU A 116 19.35 -1.58 4.76
CA LEU A 116 20.70 -1.86 5.26
C LEU A 116 21.00 -0.91 6.42
N ARG A 117 21.47 -1.49 7.53
CA ARG A 117 21.93 -0.76 8.72
C ARG A 117 23.33 -1.23 9.07
N HIS A 118 23.96 -0.59 10.06
CA HIS A 118 25.26 -1.03 10.53
C HIS A 118 25.18 -2.48 11.02
N PRO A 119 26.08 -3.36 10.56
CA PRO A 119 26.19 -4.72 11.09
C PRO A 119 26.58 -4.66 12.57
N ASP A 120 26.15 -5.66 13.33
CA ASP A 120 26.70 -5.95 14.66
C ASP A 120 27.64 -7.16 14.59
N ASP A 121 28.14 -7.62 15.74
CA ASP A 121 29.10 -8.74 15.80
C ASP A 121 28.48 -10.09 15.38
N ILE A 122 27.14 -10.17 15.29
CA ILE A 122 26.37 -11.41 15.10
C ILE A 122 25.74 -11.44 13.70
N GLU A 123 25.15 -10.33 13.26
CA GLU A 123 24.40 -10.21 12.02
C GLU A 123 25.07 -9.25 11.01
N TRP A 124 25.18 -9.65 9.75
CA TRP A 124 25.67 -8.75 8.68
C TRP A 124 24.66 -7.64 8.35
N ASN A 125 23.38 -7.89 8.60
CA ASN A 125 22.31 -6.90 8.65
C ASN A 125 21.13 -7.50 9.43
N HIS A 126 20.36 -6.64 10.09
CA HIS A 126 19.20 -7.05 10.87
C HIS A 126 18.03 -7.65 10.04
N VAL A 127 18.04 -7.51 8.71
CA VAL A 127 17.02 -8.07 7.81
C VAL A 127 17.61 -8.40 6.45
N SER A 128 17.20 -9.53 5.87
CA SER A 128 17.71 -10.02 4.58
C SER A 128 16.62 -10.31 3.56
N MET A 129 15.34 -10.19 3.95
CA MET A 129 14.21 -10.68 3.17
C MET A 129 13.19 -9.60 2.88
N CYS A 130 12.63 -9.64 1.68
CA CYS A 130 11.47 -8.85 1.29
C CYS A 130 10.45 -9.72 0.56
N ILE A 131 9.16 -9.42 0.77
CA ILE A 131 8.04 -9.92 -0.01
C ILE A 131 7.17 -8.76 -0.49
N VAL A 132 6.65 -8.85 -1.72
CA VAL A 132 5.64 -7.93 -2.25
C VAL A 132 4.62 -8.73 -3.06
N ASN A 133 3.33 -8.49 -2.83
CA ASN A 133 2.28 -9.16 -3.59
C ASN A 133 2.20 -8.59 -5.01
N GLY A 134 2.07 -9.44 -6.03
CA GLY A 134 1.97 -9.04 -7.43
C GLY A 134 0.78 -8.12 -7.72
N GLY A 135 -0.25 -8.15 -6.87
CA GLY A 135 -1.35 -7.18 -6.89
C GLY A 135 -0.92 -5.74 -6.61
N GLY A 136 0.17 -5.53 -5.86
CA GLY A 136 0.74 -4.23 -5.55
C GLY A 136 1.54 -3.59 -6.70
N ILE A 137 1.95 -4.38 -7.69
CA ILE A 137 2.70 -3.91 -8.87
C ILE A 137 1.70 -3.60 -9.99
N ARG A 138 1.60 -2.33 -10.39
CA ARG A 138 0.45 -1.83 -11.17
C ARG A 138 0.73 -1.51 -12.63
N SER A 139 2.00 -1.33 -13.00
CA SER A 139 2.42 -1.02 -14.36
C SER A 139 3.77 -1.66 -14.65
N PRO A 140 4.06 -2.06 -15.90
CA PRO A 140 5.43 -2.23 -16.36
C PRO A 140 6.11 -0.87 -16.60
N ILE A 141 7.42 -0.91 -16.84
CA ILE A 141 8.19 0.21 -17.42
C ILE A 141 8.86 -0.30 -18.69
N ASP A 142 8.52 0.34 -19.81
CA ASP A 142 9.02 0.01 -21.13
C ASP A 142 10.33 0.79 -21.39
N GLU A 143 11.43 0.06 -21.57
CA GLU A 143 12.73 0.63 -21.85
C GLU A 143 12.82 1.30 -23.24
N GLN A 144 11.90 0.95 -24.14
CA GLN A 144 11.87 1.47 -25.51
C GLN A 144 11.05 2.75 -25.63
N ALA A 145 10.10 2.98 -24.71
CA ALA A 145 9.19 4.12 -24.77
C ALA A 145 9.89 5.48 -24.67
N ASN A 146 10.93 5.59 -23.83
CA ASN A 146 11.66 6.85 -23.60
C ASN A 146 13.16 6.60 -23.32
N ASN A 147 13.81 5.77 -24.15
CA ASN A 147 15.24 5.43 -24.02
C ASN A 147 15.61 4.94 -22.60
N GLY A 148 14.71 4.19 -21.98
CA GLY A 148 14.87 3.62 -20.65
C GLY A 148 14.75 4.61 -19.50
N ILE A 149 14.42 5.88 -19.75
CA ILE A 149 14.31 6.90 -18.70
C ILE A 149 13.22 6.51 -17.70
N ILE A 150 13.58 6.56 -16.42
CA ILE A 150 12.66 6.36 -15.29
C ILE A 150 12.52 7.69 -14.57
N THR A 151 11.31 8.21 -14.47
CA THR A 151 10.94 9.36 -13.65
C THR A 151 10.04 8.93 -12.49
N LEU A 152 9.67 9.90 -11.64
CA LEU A 152 8.74 9.61 -10.56
C LEU A 152 7.33 9.30 -11.08
N GLU A 153 6.98 9.78 -12.28
CA GLU A 153 5.71 9.42 -12.94
C GLU A 153 5.65 7.91 -13.22
N GLU A 154 6.68 7.33 -13.83
CA GLU A 154 6.74 5.87 -14.05
C GLU A 154 6.69 5.11 -12.73
N LEU A 155 7.46 5.53 -11.72
CA LEU A 155 7.43 4.86 -10.40
C LEU A 155 6.05 4.96 -9.72
N THR A 156 5.37 6.10 -9.86
CA THR A 156 4.01 6.28 -9.32
C THR A 156 3.02 5.40 -10.07
N ALA A 157 3.18 5.20 -11.38
CA ALA A 157 2.37 4.26 -12.14
C ALA A 157 2.59 2.80 -11.69
N VAL A 158 3.81 2.43 -11.27
CA VAL A 158 4.12 1.11 -10.71
C VAL A 158 3.53 0.93 -9.30
N LEU A 159 3.71 1.91 -8.41
CA LEU A 159 3.31 1.87 -6.98
C LEU A 159 2.41 3.08 -6.60
N PRO A 160 1.14 3.12 -7.04
CA PRO A 160 0.30 4.32 -6.97
C PRO A 160 -0.36 4.59 -5.60
N PHE A 161 -0.18 3.70 -4.63
CA PHE A 161 -0.99 3.72 -3.40
C PHE A 161 -0.41 4.56 -2.25
N GLY A 162 0.81 5.09 -2.41
CA GLY A 162 1.46 5.89 -1.37
C GLY A 162 1.67 5.14 -0.04
N GLY A 163 1.70 3.81 -0.07
CA GLY A 163 1.99 2.97 1.09
C GLY A 163 3.47 2.90 1.42
N THR A 164 3.79 2.33 2.59
CA THR A 164 5.16 2.10 3.06
C THR A 164 5.56 0.64 2.88
N PHE A 165 6.87 0.38 2.94
CA PHE A 165 7.39 -0.94 3.25
C PHE A 165 7.75 -0.98 4.73
N ASP A 166 7.14 -1.92 5.44
CA ASP A 166 7.24 -2.07 6.87
C ASP A 166 8.12 -3.28 7.22
N LEU A 167 8.61 -3.32 8.45
CA LEU A 167 9.36 -4.44 8.99
C LEU A 167 8.45 -5.25 9.92
N LEU A 168 8.35 -6.56 9.67
CA LEU A 168 7.55 -7.48 10.48
C LEU A 168 8.41 -8.63 11.01
N GLN A 169 8.28 -8.92 12.29
CA GLN A 169 8.86 -10.10 12.93
C GLN A 169 7.84 -11.25 12.91
N ILE A 170 8.19 -12.37 12.29
CA ILE A 170 7.30 -13.52 12.12
C ILE A 170 8.02 -14.84 12.33
N ASN A 171 7.30 -15.85 12.80
CA ASN A 171 7.84 -17.21 12.85
C ASN A 171 7.93 -17.82 11.44
N GLY A 172 8.85 -18.76 11.24
CA GLY A 172 9.00 -19.47 9.98
C GLY A 172 7.73 -20.21 9.57
N SER A 173 6.97 -20.75 10.52
CA SER A 173 5.66 -21.37 10.26
C SER A 173 4.66 -20.38 9.64
N THR A 174 4.59 -19.15 10.16
CA THR A 174 3.76 -18.06 9.61
C THR A 174 4.23 -17.65 8.21
N LEU A 175 5.54 -17.53 8.00
CA LEU A 175 6.08 -17.22 6.68
C LEU A 175 5.75 -18.32 5.66
N ARG A 176 5.89 -19.60 6.04
CA ARG A 176 5.49 -20.72 5.19
C ARG A 176 4.00 -20.69 4.88
N GLN A 177 3.16 -20.36 5.86
CA GLN A 177 1.71 -20.22 5.65
C GLN A 177 1.40 -19.10 4.64
N ALA A 178 2.11 -17.97 4.71
CA ALA A 178 1.96 -16.90 3.72
C ALA A 178 2.34 -17.37 2.31
N PHE A 179 3.41 -18.15 2.16
CA PHE A 179 3.78 -18.72 0.87
C PHE A 179 2.83 -19.81 0.36
N GLU A 180 2.16 -20.55 1.25
CA GLU A 180 1.04 -21.41 0.85
C GLU A 180 -0.16 -20.60 0.36
N HIS A 181 -0.47 -19.47 1.03
CA HIS A 181 -1.53 -18.54 0.61
C HIS A 181 -1.22 -17.88 -0.74
N SER A 182 0.04 -17.51 -0.98
CA SER A 182 0.56 -16.93 -2.23
C SER A 182 0.12 -17.70 -3.48
N VAL A 183 0.02 -19.03 -3.37
CA VAL A 183 -0.35 -19.90 -4.50
C VAL A 183 -1.65 -20.69 -4.27
N HIS A 184 -2.44 -20.44 -3.22
CA HIS A 184 -3.60 -21.28 -2.91
C HIS A 184 -4.67 -21.30 -4.02
N ARG A 185 -4.83 -20.17 -4.73
CA ARG A 185 -5.75 -20.02 -5.88
C ARG A 185 -5.02 -19.62 -7.17
N HIS A 186 -3.73 -19.95 -7.27
CA HIS A 186 -2.90 -19.64 -8.45
C HIS A 186 -3.60 -20.08 -9.75
N GLY A 187 -3.46 -19.25 -10.79
CA GLY A 187 -4.14 -19.42 -12.08
C GLY A 187 -5.34 -18.50 -12.30
N GLN A 188 -5.86 -17.85 -11.25
CA GLN A 188 -7.03 -16.95 -11.34
C GLN A 188 -6.69 -15.49 -11.64
N GLY A 189 -5.40 -15.12 -11.74
CA GLY A 189 -4.96 -13.74 -11.98
C GLY A 189 -5.17 -12.76 -10.81
N THR A 190 -5.44 -13.31 -9.63
CA THR A 190 -5.55 -12.57 -8.37
C THR A 190 -4.18 -12.11 -7.86
N GLY A 191 -4.16 -11.14 -6.94
CA GLY A 191 -2.96 -10.37 -6.59
C GLY A 191 -1.98 -11.04 -5.62
N GLU A 192 -2.27 -12.25 -5.14
CA GLU A 192 -1.63 -12.79 -3.94
C GLU A 192 -0.19 -13.25 -4.16
N LEU A 193 0.21 -13.62 -5.39
CA LEU A 193 1.55 -14.19 -5.64
C LEU A 193 2.65 -13.26 -5.11
N LEU A 194 3.51 -13.78 -4.23
CA LEU A 194 4.62 -13.02 -3.64
C LEU A 194 5.84 -13.02 -4.57
N GLN A 195 6.27 -11.83 -4.96
CA GLN A 195 7.60 -11.54 -5.46
C GLN A 195 8.54 -11.34 -4.27
N VAL A 196 9.84 -11.65 -4.42
CA VAL A 196 10.74 -11.80 -3.26
C VAL A 196 12.14 -11.25 -3.50
N SER A 197 12.83 -10.93 -2.40
CA SER A 197 14.29 -10.85 -2.32
C SER A 197 14.77 -11.61 -1.09
N GLY A 198 15.96 -12.22 -1.16
CA GLY A 198 16.53 -13.02 -0.07
C GLY A 198 15.80 -14.33 0.24
N ILE A 199 14.86 -14.78 -0.61
CA ILE A 199 14.09 -16.01 -0.44
C ILE A 199 14.16 -16.85 -1.71
N LYS A 200 14.30 -18.17 -1.56
CA LYS A 200 14.19 -19.17 -2.63
C LYS A 200 13.06 -20.13 -2.27
N VAL A 201 11.95 -20.03 -3.00
CA VAL A 201 10.77 -20.87 -2.81
C VAL A 201 10.56 -21.75 -4.04
N VAL A 202 10.16 -23.00 -3.81
CA VAL A 202 9.78 -23.96 -4.86
C VAL A 202 8.38 -24.44 -4.58
N TYR A 203 7.53 -24.40 -5.60
CA TYR A 203 6.14 -24.87 -5.52
C TYR A 203 5.88 -26.09 -6.39
N ASP A 204 4.97 -26.94 -5.94
CA ASP A 204 4.31 -27.97 -6.74
C ASP A 204 2.82 -27.64 -6.81
N LEU A 205 2.39 -27.05 -7.94
CA LEU A 205 1.01 -26.63 -8.16
C LEU A 205 0.03 -27.79 -8.38
N SER A 206 0.54 -29.02 -8.61
CA SER A 206 -0.30 -30.22 -8.72
C SER A 206 -0.88 -30.65 -7.37
N GLN A 207 -0.26 -30.22 -6.27
CA GLN A 207 -0.74 -30.48 -4.92
C GLN A 207 -1.99 -29.65 -4.58
N LYS A 208 -2.72 -30.13 -3.57
CA LYS A 208 -3.87 -29.41 -3.01
C LYS A 208 -3.42 -28.05 -2.43
N PRO A 209 -4.26 -27.00 -2.53
CA PRO A 209 -4.00 -25.72 -1.86
C PRO A 209 -3.65 -25.91 -0.38
N GLY A 210 -2.64 -25.17 0.11
CA GLY A 210 -2.11 -25.33 1.47
C GLY A 210 -1.03 -26.40 1.62
N LYS A 211 -0.69 -27.14 0.55
CA LYS A 211 0.41 -28.12 0.51
C LYS A 211 1.28 -27.99 -0.74
N ARG A 212 1.40 -26.76 -1.28
CA ARG A 212 2.10 -26.49 -2.54
C ARG A 212 3.55 -26.08 -2.34
N VAL A 213 3.96 -25.64 -1.16
CA VAL A 213 5.35 -25.26 -0.89
C VAL A 213 6.19 -26.52 -0.67
N VAL A 214 7.06 -26.83 -1.64
CA VAL A 214 8.00 -27.96 -1.58
C VAL A 214 9.19 -27.62 -0.69
N SER A 215 9.83 -26.48 -0.96
CA SER A 215 10.98 -26.01 -0.19
C SER A 215 10.95 -24.50 -0.07
N LEU A 216 11.44 -24.00 1.07
CA LEU A 216 11.62 -22.57 1.31
C LEU A 216 12.95 -22.36 2.00
N ASN A 217 13.85 -21.65 1.32
CA ASN A 217 15.16 -21.28 1.85
C ASN A 217 15.24 -19.76 1.93
N VAL A 218 15.90 -19.26 2.96
CA VAL A 218 16.03 -17.83 3.26
C VAL A 218 17.49 -17.46 3.45
N LEU A 219 17.85 -16.23 3.12
CA LEU A 219 19.21 -15.73 3.30
C LEU A 219 19.48 -15.48 4.79
N CYS A 220 20.51 -16.11 5.36
CA CYS A 220 20.85 -15.94 6.78
C CYS A 220 21.21 -14.48 7.11
N THR A 221 20.85 -14.01 8.31
CA THR A 221 21.31 -12.73 8.89
C THR A 221 22.48 -12.96 9.85
N GLU A 222 22.35 -13.94 10.74
CA GLU A 222 23.35 -14.39 11.71
C GLU A 222 24.52 -15.17 11.06
N CYS A 223 25.20 -14.53 10.11
CA CYS A 223 26.29 -15.11 9.34
C CYS A 223 27.18 -14.00 8.75
N ARG A 224 28.49 -14.26 8.61
CA ARG A 224 29.43 -13.28 8.03
C ARG A 224 29.31 -13.15 6.51
N VAL A 225 28.96 -14.25 5.84
CA VAL A 225 28.77 -14.30 4.38
C VAL A 225 27.33 -14.78 4.15
N PRO A 226 26.45 -13.95 3.57
CA PRO A 226 25.06 -14.32 3.36
C PRO A 226 24.95 -15.56 2.48
N THR A 227 24.23 -16.57 2.96
CA THR A 227 23.94 -17.80 2.23
C THR A 227 22.51 -18.26 2.49
N TYR A 228 21.96 -19.03 1.55
CA TYR A 228 20.62 -19.58 1.69
C TYR A 228 20.65 -20.79 2.63
N VAL A 229 19.77 -20.76 3.63
CA VAL A 229 19.54 -21.86 4.58
C VAL A 229 18.05 -22.24 4.57
N PRO A 230 17.69 -23.49 4.87
CA PRO A 230 16.29 -23.89 4.98
C PRO A 230 15.55 -23.08 6.05
N LEU A 231 14.30 -22.71 5.78
CA LEU A 231 13.45 -22.05 6.75
C LEU A 231 13.12 -22.99 7.92
N GLU A 232 13.49 -22.59 9.13
CA GLU A 232 13.11 -23.26 10.38
C GLU A 232 11.76 -22.74 10.89
N MET A 233 10.81 -23.63 11.21
CA MET A 233 9.42 -23.25 11.52
C MET A 233 9.27 -22.43 12.82
N GLU A 234 10.04 -22.77 13.85
CA GLU A 234 9.96 -22.15 15.19
C GLU A 234 10.88 -20.94 15.33
N LYS A 235 11.79 -20.71 14.37
CA LYS A 235 12.67 -19.54 14.36
C LYS A 235 11.87 -18.29 13.98
N THR A 236 12.13 -17.18 14.65
CA THR A 236 11.61 -15.86 14.29
C THR A 236 12.53 -15.20 13.27
N TYR A 237 11.92 -14.60 12.26
CA TYR A 237 12.58 -13.90 11.17
C TYR A 237 12.04 -12.48 11.05
N LYS A 238 12.86 -11.58 10.52
CA LYS A 238 12.43 -10.25 10.09
C LYS A 238 12.19 -10.26 8.59
N VAL A 239 11.06 -9.76 8.14
CA VAL A 239 10.70 -9.63 6.72
C VAL A 239 10.20 -8.23 6.42
N LEU A 240 10.62 -7.68 5.28
CA LEU A 240 10.12 -6.42 4.75
C LEU A 240 8.91 -6.69 3.85
N LEU A 241 7.82 -5.95 4.04
CA LEU A 241 6.59 -6.14 3.25
C LEU A 241 5.79 -4.84 3.14
N PRO A 242 4.96 -4.65 2.10
CA PRO A 242 4.07 -3.51 2.01
C PRO A 242 3.14 -3.40 3.22
N SER A 243 2.84 -2.18 3.65
CA SER A 243 1.89 -1.92 4.74
C SER A 243 0.50 -2.51 4.48
N PHE A 244 0.11 -2.65 3.21
CA PHE A 244 -1.10 -3.36 2.79
C PHE A 244 -1.11 -4.84 3.25
N LEU A 245 0.01 -5.56 3.11
CA LEU A 245 0.13 -6.94 3.59
C LEU A 245 0.23 -6.98 5.11
N ALA A 246 0.95 -6.03 5.73
CA ALA A 246 1.01 -5.89 7.18
C ALA A 246 -0.37 -5.57 7.81
N ALA A 247 -1.32 -5.03 7.03
CA ALA A 247 -2.71 -4.84 7.45
C ALA A 247 -3.61 -6.07 7.21
N GLY A 248 -3.07 -7.16 6.64
CA GLY A 248 -3.81 -8.36 6.28
C GLY A 248 -4.49 -8.33 4.90
N GLY A 249 -4.08 -7.41 4.02
CA GLY A 249 -4.57 -7.29 2.65
C GLY A 249 -4.42 -8.57 1.83
N ASP A 250 -5.18 -8.70 0.74
CA ASP A 250 -5.20 -9.89 -0.14
C ASP A 250 -5.45 -11.23 0.59
N GLY A 251 -6.03 -11.17 1.80
CA GLY A 251 -6.30 -12.34 2.63
C GLY A 251 -5.09 -12.84 3.42
N TYR A 252 -4.00 -12.07 3.49
CA TYR A 252 -2.81 -12.39 4.29
C TYR A 252 -3.02 -12.10 5.79
N TYR A 253 -4.09 -12.62 6.39
CA TYR A 253 -4.41 -12.39 7.80
C TYR A 253 -3.29 -12.83 8.76
N MET A 254 -2.49 -13.83 8.36
CA MET A 254 -1.32 -14.30 9.11
C MET A 254 -0.15 -13.31 9.12
N LEU A 255 -0.11 -12.36 8.18
CA LEU A 255 0.87 -11.27 8.13
C LEU A 255 0.39 -9.99 8.81
N LYS A 256 -0.82 -10.01 9.41
CA LYS A 256 -1.34 -8.84 10.09
C LYS A 256 -0.47 -8.52 11.30
N GLY A 257 0.22 -7.38 11.25
CA GLY A 257 1.08 -6.90 12.32
C GLY A 257 0.28 -6.39 13.51
N ASP A 258 0.90 -6.43 14.68
CA ASP A 258 0.48 -5.76 15.90
C ASP A 258 1.65 -4.95 16.49
N SER A 259 1.39 -4.21 17.57
CA SER A 259 2.39 -3.33 18.17
C SER A 259 3.66 -4.03 18.69
N SER A 260 3.63 -5.37 18.85
CA SER A 260 4.76 -6.15 19.37
C SER A 260 5.72 -6.63 18.28
N ASN A 261 5.25 -6.76 17.04
CA ASN A 261 6.00 -7.38 15.95
C ASN A 261 6.13 -6.53 14.68
N HIS A 262 5.51 -5.34 14.64
CA HIS A 262 5.47 -4.45 13.48
C HIS A 262 6.17 -3.13 13.74
N ASN A 263 7.07 -2.74 12.83
CA ASN A 263 7.61 -1.40 12.76
C ASN A 263 7.20 -0.75 11.43
N SER A 264 6.27 0.20 11.50
CA SER A 264 5.87 1.00 10.34
C SER A 264 7.07 1.79 9.85
N GLY A 265 7.47 1.59 8.59
CA GLY A 265 8.60 2.30 8.00
C GLY A 265 8.40 3.81 8.15
N LYS A 266 9.07 4.44 9.11
CA LYS A 266 9.10 5.89 9.22
C LYS A 266 10.05 6.40 8.13
N TYR A 267 9.50 7.27 7.28
CA TYR A 267 10.19 8.01 6.22
C TYR A 267 11.54 8.56 6.67
#